data_AF-A0A844IJE9-F1
#
_entry.id   AF-A0A844IJE9-F1
#
_cell.length_a   1.000
_cell.length_b   1.000
_cell.length_c   1.000
_cell.angle_alpha   90.00
_cell.angle_beta   90.00
_cell.angle_gamma   90.00
#
_symmetry.space_group_name_H-M   'P 1'
#
loop_
_entity.id
_entity.type
_entity.pdbx_description
1 polymer ?
#
loop_
_entity_poly.entity_id
_entity_poly.type
_entity_poly.pdbx_seq_one_letter_code
_entity_poly.pdbx_strand_id
1 'polypeptide(L)'
;MNKVTLEIPDQLMNQLQNQSDSLQNILLKALEAYLAVEPSNLIKTKTWELCGSLEIPNPDPEFIIKDQQAELSTNYAEHIDDILY
;
A
#
# COMPACT_ATOMS: atom_id res chain seq x y z
N MET A 1 -16.96 -23.69 -9.88
CA MET A 1 -15.59 -23.73 -10.42
C MET A 1 -15.58 -22.94 -11.71
N ASN A 2 -14.80 -21.86 -11.76
CA ASN A 2 -14.65 -21.06 -12.97
C ASN A 2 -13.43 -21.58 -13.74
N LYS A 3 -13.52 -21.61 -15.07
CA LYS A 3 -12.42 -22.00 -15.95
C LYS A 3 -11.81 -20.75 -16.57
N VAL A 4 -10.50 -20.61 -16.42
CA VAL A 4 -9.72 -19.51 -17.01
C VAL A 4 -8.65 -20.12 -17.91
N THR A 5 -8.44 -19.50 -19.07
CA THR A 5 -7.34 -19.83 -19.98
C THR A 5 -6.38 -18.65 -19.99
N LEU A 6 -5.11 -18.92 -19.73
CA LEU A 6 -4.04 -17.93 -19.67
C LEU A 6 -2.96 -18.30 -20.68
N GLU A 7 -2.55 -17.34 -21.48
CA GLU A 7 -1.34 -17.45 -22.30
C GLU A 7 -0.17 -16.97 -21.45
N ILE A 8 0.81 -17.85 -21.22
CA ILE A 8 1.98 -17.56 -20.39
C ILE A 8 3.21 -17.55 -21.30
N PRO A 9 4.01 -16.47 -21.30
CA PRO A 9 5.22 -16.39 -22.12
C PRO A 9 6.19 -17.55 -21.85
N ASP A 10 6.84 -18.06 -22.90
CA ASP A 10 7.74 -19.22 -22.83
C ASP A 10 8.86 -19.05 -21.79
N GLN A 11 9.43 -17.84 -21.69
CA GLN A 11 10.47 -17.54 -20.71
C GLN A 11 10.00 -17.80 -19.28
N LEU A 12 8.76 -17.43 -18.98
CA LEU A 12 8.13 -17.57 -17.66
C LEU A 12 7.74 -19.04 -17.42
N MET A 13 7.27 -19.73 -18.46
CA MET A 13 6.96 -21.17 -18.39
C MET A 13 8.20 -22.02 -18.11
N ASN A 14 9.33 -21.70 -18.72
CA ASN A 14 10.60 -22.37 -18.47
C ASN A 14 11.06 -22.20 -17.01
N GLN A 15 10.85 -21.03 -16.42
CA GLN A 15 11.15 -20.80 -15.00
C GLN A 15 10.22 -21.59 -14.08
N LEU A 16 8.94 -21.70 -14.44
CA LEU A 16 7.94 -22.45 -13.67
C LEU A 16 8.16 -23.96 -13.74
N GLN A 17 8.62 -24.50 -14.88
CA GLN A 17 8.93 -25.92 -15.03
C GLN A 17 10.11 -26.39 -14.17
N ASN A 18 11.01 -25.49 -13.80
CA ASN A 18 12.14 -25.79 -12.92
C ASN A 18 11.75 -25.84 -11.44
N GLN A 19 10.50 -25.51 -11.10
CA GLN A 19 9.97 -25.61 -9.74
C GLN A 19 9.47 -27.04 -9.48
N SER A 20 9.55 -27.48 -8.23
CA SER A 20 9.04 -28.79 -7.79
C SER A 20 7.52 -28.85 -7.63
N ASP A 21 6.86 -27.68 -7.53
CA ASP A 21 5.42 -27.55 -7.38
C ASP A 21 4.69 -27.64 -8.73
N SER A 22 3.43 -28.07 -8.70
CA SER A 22 2.58 -28.05 -9.89
C SER A 22 2.26 -26.62 -10.33
N LEU A 23 2.13 -26.39 -11.65
CA LEU A 23 1.75 -25.09 -12.21
C LEU A 23 0.46 -24.54 -11.57
N GLN A 24 -0.51 -25.41 -11.32
CA GLN A 24 -1.79 -25.04 -10.69
C GLN A 24 -1.59 -24.51 -9.27
N ASN A 25 -0.77 -25.18 -8.45
CA ASN A 25 -0.49 -24.73 -7.09
C ASN A 25 0.27 -23.39 -7.09
N ILE A 26 1.20 -23.20 -8.02
CA ILE A 26 1.94 -21.94 -8.15
C ILE A 26 0.99 -20.80 -8.49
N LEU A 27 0.09 -21.01 -9.47
CA LEU A 27 -0.90 -20.00 -9.87
C LEU A 27 -1.88 -19.66 -8.74
N LEU A 28 -2.31 -20.67 -7.96
CA LEU A 28 -3.18 -20.45 -6.79
C LEU A 28 -2.47 -19.62 -5.72
N LYS A 29 -1.23 -19.98 -5.34
CA LYS A 29 -0.43 -19.21 -4.38
C LYS A 29 -0.20 -17.78 -4.85
N ALA A 30 0.03 -17.57 -6.15
CA ALA A 30 0.21 -16.23 -6.71
C ALA A 30 -1.06 -15.38 -6.62
N LEU A 31 -2.23 -15.97 -6.87
CA LEU A 31 -3.53 -15.29 -6.72
C LEU A 31 -3.81 -14.95 -5.26
N GLU A 32 -3.56 -15.89 -4.35
CA GLU A 32 -3.70 -15.66 -2.90
C GLU A 32 -2.77 -14.53 -2.44
N ALA A 33 -1.51 -14.53 -2.88
CA ALA A 33 -0.56 -13.47 -2.58
C ALA A 33 -1.00 -12.11 -3.14
N TYR A 34 -1.48 -12.06 -4.39
CA TYR A 34 -1.98 -10.83 -4.99
C TYR A 34 -3.17 -10.24 -4.22
N LEU A 35 -4.07 -11.11 -3.72
CA LEU A 35 -5.22 -10.69 -2.92
C LEU A 35 -4.84 -10.33 -1.47
N ALA A 36 -3.80 -10.96 -0.92
CA ALA A 36 -3.31 -10.68 0.43
C ALA A 36 -2.44 -9.42 0.52
N VAL A 37 -1.86 -8.98 -0.59
CA VAL A 37 -1.27 -7.65 -0.71
C VAL A 37 -2.43 -6.67 -0.65
N GLU A 38 -2.61 -6.01 0.51
CA GLU A 38 -3.43 -4.80 0.54
C GLU A 38 -2.96 -3.92 -0.62
N PRO A 39 -3.87 -3.39 -1.46
CA PRO A 39 -3.47 -2.46 -2.49
C PRO A 39 -2.64 -1.40 -1.78
N SER A 40 -1.35 -1.35 -2.10
CA SER A 40 -0.45 -0.34 -1.60
C SER A 40 -1.02 0.96 -2.12
N ASN A 41 -1.91 1.53 -1.33
CA ASN A 41 -2.57 2.76 -1.62
C ASN A 41 -1.40 3.73 -1.67
N LEU A 42 -1.00 4.13 -2.88
CA LEU A 42 0.16 5.00 -3.07
C LEU A 42 -0.02 6.33 -2.30
N ILE A 43 -1.27 6.62 -1.93
CA ILE A 43 -1.72 7.71 -1.07
C ILE A 43 -1.31 7.48 0.42
N LYS A 44 -1.14 6.23 0.88
CA LYS A 44 -0.66 5.87 2.22
C LYS A 44 0.85 5.61 2.29
N THR A 45 1.64 6.35 1.52
CA THR A 45 3.08 6.34 1.72
C THR A 45 3.41 7.23 2.93
N LYS A 46 4.22 6.74 3.87
CA LYS A 46 4.74 7.53 5.01
C LYS A 46 5.76 8.60 4.58
N THR A 47 5.76 9.00 3.32
CA THR A 47 6.68 10.02 2.80
C THR A 47 6.50 11.35 3.54
N TRP A 48 5.31 11.61 4.09
CA TRP A 48 5.06 12.74 4.99
C TRP A 48 5.94 12.71 6.25
N GLU A 49 6.33 11.54 6.78
CA GLU A 49 7.25 11.42 7.93
C GLU A 49 8.67 11.90 7.59
N LEU A 50 9.01 11.99 6.30
CA LEU A 50 10.29 12.50 5.81
C LEU A 50 10.24 14.01 5.52
N CYS A 51 9.04 14.58 5.45
CA CYS A 51 8.83 16.02 5.34
C CYS A 51 8.89 16.61 6.76
N GLY A 52 9.64 17.69 6.96
CA GLY A 52 9.78 18.29 8.30
C GLY A 52 8.43 18.67 8.94
N SER A 53 8.40 18.77 10.26
CA SER A 53 7.22 19.20 11.01
C SER A 53 7.06 20.72 11.01
N LEU A 54 5.81 21.19 10.99
CA LEU A 54 5.45 22.59 11.21
C LEU A 54 4.67 22.68 12.53
N GLU A 55 5.18 23.47 13.48
CA GLU A 55 4.47 23.73 14.73
C GLU A 55 3.35 24.75 14.52
N ILE A 56 2.13 24.37 14.92
CA ILE A 56 0.97 25.25 14.88
C ILE A 56 0.52 25.54 16.32
N PRO A 57 0.60 26.81 16.79
CA PRO A 57 0.37 27.14 18.20
C PRO A 57 -1.04 26.83 18.72
N ASN A 58 -2.06 26.86 17.86
CA ASN A 58 -3.45 26.57 18.20
C ASN A 58 -4.11 25.81 17.03
N PRO A 59 -3.92 24.49 16.92
CA PRO A 59 -4.48 23.72 15.83
C PRO A 59 -5.96 23.39 16.06
N ASP A 60 -6.68 23.27 14.97
CA ASP A 60 -8.09 22.88 14.96
C ASP A 60 -8.24 21.43 15.44
N PRO A 61 -9.18 21.11 16.35
CA PRO A 61 -9.26 19.80 16.97
C PRO A 61 -9.46 18.64 16.00
N GLU A 62 -10.05 18.89 14.83
CA GLU A 62 -10.31 17.88 13.80
C GLU A 62 -9.04 17.35 13.12
N PHE A 63 -7.96 18.12 13.12
CA PHE A 63 -6.69 17.75 12.49
C PHE A 63 -5.66 17.20 13.48
N ILE A 64 -5.98 17.15 14.79
CA ILE A 64 -5.08 16.64 15.81
C ILE A 64 -5.02 15.11 15.74
N ILE A 65 -3.81 14.58 15.53
CA ILE A 65 -3.54 13.14 15.55
C ILE A 65 -2.90 12.74 16.87
N LYS A 66 -3.36 11.62 17.44
CA LYS A 66 -2.74 11.02 18.63
C LYS A 66 -1.60 10.12 18.20
N ASP A 67 -0.40 10.69 18.09
CA ASP A 67 0.81 9.88 17.96
C ASP A 67 1.37 9.53 19.35
N GLN A 68 1.81 8.29 19.55
CA GLN A 68 2.05 7.71 20.87
C GLN A 68 3.34 8.21 21.54
N GLN A 69 4.11 9.09 20.90
CA GLN A 69 5.47 9.44 21.31
C GLN A 69 5.83 10.94 21.23
N ALA A 70 4.97 11.80 20.69
CA ALA A 70 5.33 13.20 20.42
C ALA A 70 4.33 14.21 20.99
N GLU A 71 4.84 15.45 21.15
CA GLU A 71 4.04 16.66 21.32
C GLU A 71 2.93 16.74 20.26
N LEU A 72 1.88 17.53 20.58
CA LEU A 72 0.65 17.65 19.81
C LEU A 72 0.93 17.69 18.30
N SER A 73 0.53 16.62 17.61
CA SER A 73 0.81 16.41 16.18
C SER A 73 -0.46 16.65 15.37
N THR A 74 -0.30 17.15 14.15
CA THR A 74 -1.42 17.54 13.28
C THR A 74 -1.24 16.99 11.87
N ASN A 75 -2.35 16.71 11.18
CA ASN A 75 -2.35 16.16 9.83
C ASN A 75 -2.79 17.17 8.75
N TYR A 76 -2.42 18.44 8.93
CA TYR A 76 -2.78 19.49 7.97
C TYR A 76 -2.25 19.24 6.55
N ALA A 77 -1.14 18.51 6.44
CA ALA A 77 -0.52 18.19 5.15
C ALA A 77 -1.42 17.32 4.25
N GLU A 78 -2.26 16.45 4.83
CA GLU A 78 -3.20 15.62 4.06
C GLU A 78 -4.48 16.39 3.65
N HIS A 79 -4.69 17.59 4.18
CA HIS A 79 -5.87 18.43 3.96
C HIS A 79 -5.54 19.80 3.37
N ILE A 80 -4.38 19.96 2.72
CA ILE A 80 -3.92 21.24 2.17
C ILE A 80 -4.96 21.85 1.21
N ASP A 81 -5.59 21.01 0.39
CA ASP A 81 -6.59 21.45 -0.59
C ASP A 81 -7.87 21.98 0.08
N ASP A 82 -8.23 21.46 1.26
CA ASP A 82 -9.43 21.88 2.01
C ASP A 82 -9.21 23.19 2.80
N ILE A 83 -7.95 23.59 2.99
CA ILE A 83 -7.57 24.70 3.87
C ILE A 83 -7.10 25.92 3.10
N LEU A 84 -6.39 25.71 1.98
CA LEU A 84 -5.84 26.81 1.18
C LEU A 84 -6.78 27.30 0.06
N TYR A 85 -7.86 26.57 -0.24
CA TYR A 85 -8.82 26.90 -1.31
C TYR A 85 -10.26 26.95 -0.81
#